data_AF-A0A258GEL5-F1
#
_entry.id   AF-A0A258GEL5-F1
#
_cell.length_a   1.000
_cell.length_b   1.000
_cell.length_c   1.000
_cell.angle_alpha   90.00
_cell.angle_beta   90.00
_cell.angle_gamma   90.00
#
_symmetry.space_group_name_H-M   'P 1'
#
loop_
_entity.id
_entity.type
_entity.pdbx_description
1 polymer ?
#
loop_
_entity_poly.entity_id
_entity_poly.type
_entity_poly.pdbx_seq_one_letter_code
_entity_poly.pdbx_strand_id
1 'polypeptide(L)'
;MKFESRGLSSPVESSPTSSKERLANKKVRRSLGLVGVGLCMSTLTSFSQSEVAEFPYEAETTFAIIGDSWAAGSGEGPFEEGTNVPGPEGNRCRRSKNTGVHQVADKYTLNTLDVACNGATIGEIETGRYGEDSQLDALRDYPGTVSAAFVGVGGNDLVDLGHFMNQCMATGCPPDSELVKDVERKVKSEEFKTSLTELYVDVAEASSNADVFVLPYPNPLPEGSLCSDLVGEDISQTVSTLIPNLNESISQAAADARRKDYPVYEVETFDMSACDILNPPFNLDRETDPLAFGHPNREGYRRIGEKIEETIINVYQSESSKE
;
A
#
# COMPACT_ATOMS: atom_id res chain seq x y z
N MET A 1 -16.35 -55.16 6.37
CA MET A 1 -17.67 -55.17 7.04
C MET A 1 -18.50 -54.06 6.42
N LYS A 2 -19.58 -54.43 5.73
CA LYS A 2 -20.61 -53.53 5.17
C LYS A 2 -21.62 -53.20 6.27
N PHE A 3 -22.11 -51.97 6.32
CA PHE A 3 -23.45 -51.68 6.85
C PHE A 3 -24.12 -50.59 6.01
N GLU A 4 -25.30 -50.94 5.49
CA GLU A 4 -26.19 -50.13 4.66
C GLU A 4 -27.36 -49.56 5.48
N SER A 5 -27.73 -48.32 5.13
CA SER A 5 -29.08 -47.75 4.92
C SER A 5 -30.15 -47.69 6.03
N ARG A 6 -30.73 -46.47 6.15
CA ARG A 6 -32.16 -46.06 6.06
C ARG A 6 -32.28 -44.72 6.83
N GLY A 7 -32.74 -43.58 6.30
CA GLY A 7 -33.69 -43.28 5.24
C GLY A 7 -35.02 -42.87 5.86
N LEU A 8 -35.35 -41.57 5.88
CA LEU A 8 -36.73 -41.05 5.99
C LEU A 8 -36.79 -39.59 5.48
N SER A 9 -37.84 -39.28 4.72
CA SER A 9 -37.98 -38.16 3.79
C SER A 9 -39.22 -37.28 4.08
N SER A 10 -39.08 -35.97 3.83
CA SER A 10 -40.08 -34.98 3.33
C SER A 10 -41.26 -34.58 4.26
N PRO A 11 -41.98 -33.45 4.02
CA PRO A 11 -42.07 -32.56 2.82
C PRO A 11 -41.87 -31.04 3.12
N VAL A 12 -41.34 -30.21 2.20
CA VAL A 12 -42.01 -29.36 1.17
C VAL A 12 -43.37 -28.77 1.56
N GLU A 13 -43.42 -27.44 1.70
CA GLU A 13 -44.61 -26.66 1.31
C GLU A 13 -44.21 -25.23 0.90
N SER A 14 -44.53 -24.90 -0.34
CA SER A 14 -44.52 -23.57 -0.94
C SER A 14 -45.97 -23.15 -1.14
N SER A 15 -46.31 -21.87 -0.99
CA SER A 15 -47.42 -21.25 -1.74
C SER A 15 -47.39 -19.72 -1.72
N PRO A 16 -47.68 -19.08 -2.86
CA PRO A 16 -47.84 -17.63 -3.03
C PRO A 16 -49.32 -17.21 -3.06
N THR A 17 -49.65 -15.94 -2.83
CA THR A 17 -50.91 -15.36 -3.33
C THR A 17 -50.84 -13.87 -3.66
N SER A 18 -50.98 -13.62 -4.95
CA SER A 18 -51.59 -12.44 -5.60
C SER A 18 -52.95 -12.05 -4.99
N SER A 19 -53.28 -10.75 -4.96
CA SER A 19 -54.54 -10.25 -5.56
C SER A 19 -54.61 -8.72 -5.62
N LYS A 20 -54.87 -8.24 -6.85
CA LYS A 20 -55.34 -6.91 -7.21
C LYS A 20 -56.82 -6.73 -6.85
N GLU A 21 -57.26 -5.47 -6.94
CA GLU A 21 -58.63 -4.95 -7.15
C GLU A 21 -59.31 -4.30 -5.93
N ARG A 22 -59.55 -2.99 -6.01
CA ARG A 22 -60.85 -2.44 -6.51
C ARG A 22 -60.83 -0.91 -6.55
N LEU A 23 -61.19 -0.39 -7.72
CA LEU A 23 -61.67 0.97 -7.93
C LEU A 23 -62.99 1.19 -7.16
N ALA A 24 -63.15 2.38 -6.59
CA ALA A 24 -64.48 2.95 -6.36
C ALA A 24 -64.49 4.45 -6.70
N ASN A 25 -65.16 4.72 -7.82
CA ASN A 25 -65.54 6.02 -8.35
C ASN A 25 -66.50 6.75 -7.40
N LYS A 26 -66.27 8.04 -7.11
CA LYS A 26 -67.35 8.94 -6.65
C LYS A 26 -67.31 10.25 -7.43
N LYS A 27 -68.44 10.51 -8.08
CA LYS A 27 -68.70 11.61 -9.01
C LYS A 27 -69.03 12.92 -8.27
N VAL A 28 -68.48 14.01 -8.83
CA VAL A 28 -69.11 15.32 -9.14
C VAL A 28 -69.31 16.31 -7.98
N ARG A 29 -68.64 17.47 -8.09
CA ARG A 29 -69.32 18.76 -8.33
C ARG A 29 -68.35 19.81 -8.89
N ARG A 30 -68.74 20.41 -10.01
CA ARG A 30 -68.11 21.60 -10.62
C ARG A 30 -68.42 22.83 -9.76
N SER A 31 -67.41 23.63 -9.49
CA SER A 31 -67.54 25.06 -9.20
C SER A 31 -66.40 25.79 -9.89
N LEU A 32 -66.77 26.65 -10.85
CA LEU A 32 -65.92 27.68 -11.45
C LEU A 32 -65.42 28.61 -10.33
N GLY A 33 -64.14 28.97 -10.36
CA GLY A 33 -63.61 30.01 -9.47
C GLY A 33 -62.13 30.29 -9.68
N LEU A 34 -61.85 31.38 -10.39
CA LEU A 34 -60.62 32.19 -10.42
C LEU A 34 -59.30 31.54 -10.88
N VAL A 35 -58.85 32.03 -12.04
CA VAL A 35 -57.45 32.03 -12.48
C VAL A 35 -56.64 32.85 -11.47
N GLY A 36 -55.92 32.16 -10.58
CA GLY A 36 -54.79 32.71 -9.85
C GLY A 36 -53.53 32.33 -10.61
N VAL A 37 -52.86 33.29 -11.25
CA VAL A 37 -51.48 33.13 -11.71
C VAL A 37 -50.60 33.02 -10.47
N GLY A 38 -50.44 31.79 -9.97
CA GLY A 38 -49.47 31.47 -8.94
C GLY A 38 -48.09 31.47 -9.58
N LEU A 39 -47.27 32.46 -9.22
CA LEU A 39 -45.85 32.47 -9.49
C LEU A 39 -45.24 31.23 -8.79
N CYS A 40 -45.11 30.12 -9.51
CA CYS A 40 -44.30 28.99 -9.05
C CYS A 40 -42.85 29.43 -9.14
N MET A 41 -42.37 30.04 -8.05
CA MET A 41 -40.95 30.28 -7.82
C MET A 41 -40.32 28.90 -7.64
N SER A 42 -39.89 28.30 -8.74
CA SER A 42 -39.09 27.08 -8.74
C SER A 42 -37.77 27.41 -8.06
N THR A 43 -37.67 27.13 -6.76
CA THR A 43 -36.39 27.02 -6.08
C THR A 43 -35.62 25.90 -6.78
N LEU A 44 -34.73 26.26 -7.70
CA LEU A 44 -33.71 25.37 -8.21
C LEU A 44 -32.87 25.00 -6.98
N THR A 45 -33.13 23.85 -6.39
CA THR A 45 -32.17 23.22 -5.50
C THR A 45 -30.99 22.84 -6.40
N SER A 46 -29.95 23.67 -6.39
CA SER A 46 -28.65 23.29 -6.94
C SER A 46 -28.23 22.02 -6.22
N PHE A 47 -28.38 20.87 -6.88
CA PHE A 47 -27.63 19.69 -6.48
C PHE A 47 -26.17 20.04 -6.75
N SER A 48 -25.41 20.33 -5.69
CA SER A 48 -23.95 20.25 -5.76
C SER A 48 -23.65 18.81 -6.14
N GLN A 49 -23.32 18.60 -7.40
CA GLN A 49 -22.68 17.38 -7.84
C GLN A 49 -21.35 17.39 -7.11
N SER A 50 -21.19 16.52 -6.11
CA SER A 50 -19.86 16.24 -5.58
C SER A 50 -19.06 15.74 -6.77
N GLU A 51 -18.14 16.56 -7.26
CA GLU A 51 -17.13 16.15 -8.22
C GLU A 51 -16.41 14.96 -7.57
N VAL A 52 -16.65 13.78 -8.11
CA VAL A 52 -15.81 12.64 -7.79
C VAL A 52 -14.46 13.02 -8.37
N ALA A 53 -13.45 13.15 -7.52
CA ALA A 53 -12.11 13.49 -7.95
C ALA A 53 -11.67 12.50 -9.03
N GLU A 54 -11.41 12.99 -10.23
CA GLU A 54 -10.84 12.19 -11.30
C GLU A 54 -9.40 11.84 -10.93
N PHE A 55 -8.98 10.62 -11.27
CA PHE A 55 -7.61 10.20 -11.01
C PHE A 55 -6.67 10.93 -11.98
N PRO A 56 -5.55 11.48 -11.50
CA PRO A 56 -4.80 12.50 -12.23
C PRO A 56 -3.90 11.95 -13.35
N TYR A 57 -3.79 10.63 -13.47
CA TYR A 57 -2.94 9.99 -14.47
C TYR A 57 -3.76 9.42 -15.61
N GLU A 58 -3.29 9.67 -16.83
CA GLU A 58 -3.87 9.15 -18.05
C GLU A 58 -3.69 7.64 -18.14
N ALA A 59 -4.71 6.94 -18.62
CA ALA A 59 -4.64 5.51 -18.89
C ALA A 59 -3.43 5.16 -19.79
N GLU A 60 -2.88 3.96 -19.61
CA GLU A 60 -1.69 3.45 -20.32
C GLU A 60 -0.36 4.16 -20.00
N THR A 61 -0.35 5.20 -19.16
CA THR A 61 0.92 5.70 -18.56
C THR A 61 1.47 4.68 -17.55
N THR A 62 2.75 4.81 -17.18
CA THR A 62 3.45 3.82 -16.36
C THR A 62 3.69 4.29 -14.93
N PHE A 63 3.44 3.41 -13.96
CA PHE A 63 3.94 3.51 -12.59
C PHE A 63 5.24 2.71 -12.44
N ALA A 64 6.32 3.37 -12.05
CA ALA A 64 7.56 2.70 -11.68
C ALA A 64 7.52 2.27 -10.21
N ILE A 65 7.97 1.06 -9.90
CA ILE A 65 8.08 0.54 -8.54
C ILE A 65 9.56 0.24 -8.29
N ILE A 66 10.15 0.95 -7.34
CA ILE A 66 11.57 0.93 -7.01
C ILE A 66 11.71 0.65 -5.52
N GLY A 67 12.65 -0.20 -5.15
CA GLY A 67 12.97 -0.40 -3.74
C GLY A 67 13.30 -1.83 -3.38
N ASP A 68 12.97 -2.16 -2.13
CA ASP A 68 13.34 -3.42 -1.51
C ASP A 68 12.21 -4.49 -1.55
N SER A 69 12.27 -5.45 -0.62
CA SER A 69 11.33 -6.57 -0.52
C SER A 69 9.89 -6.16 -0.27
N TRP A 70 9.67 -5.06 0.44
CA TRP A 70 8.32 -4.61 0.76
C TRP A 70 7.68 -3.96 -0.47
N ALA A 71 8.43 -3.14 -1.20
CA ALA A 71 8.00 -2.57 -2.47
C ALA A 71 7.79 -3.66 -3.54
N ALA A 72 8.69 -4.66 -3.59
CA ALA A 72 8.61 -5.79 -4.50
C ALA A 72 7.41 -6.72 -4.25
N GLY A 73 6.79 -6.70 -3.06
CA GLY A 73 5.68 -7.62 -2.79
C GLY A 73 6.11 -8.99 -2.27
N SER A 74 7.28 -9.09 -1.62
CA SER A 74 7.90 -10.38 -1.24
C SER A 74 7.05 -11.25 -0.31
N GLY A 75 6.06 -10.65 0.37
CA GLY A 75 5.11 -11.31 1.25
C GLY A 75 3.88 -11.93 0.58
N GLU A 76 3.56 -11.63 -0.68
CA GLU A 76 2.29 -12.05 -1.29
C GLU A 76 2.51 -12.58 -2.70
N GLY A 77 2.71 -13.90 -2.84
CA GLY A 77 2.81 -14.54 -4.16
C GLY A 77 1.49 -14.60 -4.94
N PRO A 78 1.49 -15.08 -6.20
CA PRO A 78 2.64 -15.65 -6.91
C PRO A 78 3.67 -14.60 -7.32
N PHE A 79 4.94 -15.01 -7.39
CA PHE A 79 6.03 -14.14 -7.83
C PHE A 79 6.21 -14.20 -9.35
N GLU A 80 6.68 -13.10 -9.91
CA GLU A 80 7.10 -13.00 -11.30
C GLU A 80 8.10 -14.10 -11.63
N GLU A 81 7.92 -14.73 -12.80
CA GLU A 81 8.78 -15.82 -13.26
C GLU A 81 10.24 -15.37 -13.28
N GLY A 82 11.13 -16.20 -12.72
CA GLY A 82 12.55 -15.90 -12.65
C GLY A 82 12.98 -15.06 -11.45
N THR A 83 12.06 -14.45 -10.69
CA THR A 83 12.42 -13.58 -9.54
C THR A 83 12.43 -14.29 -8.19
N ASN A 84 12.03 -15.56 -8.14
CA ASN A 84 12.08 -16.40 -6.94
C ASN A 84 12.81 -17.72 -7.19
N VAL A 85 14.04 -17.61 -7.71
CA VAL A 85 14.92 -18.74 -8.04
C VAL A 85 15.87 -18.99 -6.85
N PRO A 86 15.88 -20.21 -6.28
CA PRO A 86 16.76 -20.55 -5.17
C PRO A 86 18.21 -20.78 -5.63
N GLY A 87 19.13 -20.79 -4.66
CA GLY A 87 20.56 -21.06 -4.90
C GLY A 87 21.38 -19.78 -5.11
N PRO A 88 22.72 -19.86 -5.08
CA PRO A 88 23.60 -18.68 -5.00
C PRO A 88 23.40 -17.69 -6.16
N GLU A 89 23.30 -18.22 -7.39
CA GLU A 89 23.08 -17.45 -8.64
C GLU A 89 21.60 -17.19 -8.94
N GLY A 90 20.70 -17.63 -8.05
CA GLY A 90 19.27 -17.47 -8.26
C GLY A 90 18.85 -16.02 -8.02
N ASN A 91 18.04 -15.48 -8.93
CA ASN A 91 17.37 -14.21 -8.71
C ASN A 91 16.29 -14.37 -7.64
N ARG A 92 16.43 -13.61 -6.55
CA ARG A 92 15.57 -13.66 -5.37
C ARG A 92 14.86 -12.33 -5.12
N CYS A 93 14.65 -11.51 -6.15
CA CYS A 93 13.98 -10.22 -6.00
C CYS A 93 12.52 -10.34 -5.54
N ARG A 94 11.89 -11.50 -5.78
CA ARG A 94 10.53 -11.87 -5.33
C ARG A 94 9.49 -10.80 -5.63
N ARG A 95 9.45 -10.36 -6.90
CA ARG A 95 8.47 -9.39 -7.37
C ARG A 95 7.09 -10.01 -7.47
N SER A 96 6.07 -9.30 -7.01
CA SER A 96 4.68 -9.72 -7.02
C SER A 96 3.78 -8.62 -7.57
N LYS A 97 2.80 -9.04 -8.37
CA LYS A 97 1.74 -8.15 -8.87
C LYS A 97 0.65 -7.84 -7.83
N ASN A 98 0.76 -8.34 -6.60
CA ASN A 98 -0.24 -8.15 -5.57
C ASN A 98 0.06 -6.97 -4.63
N THR A 99 1.01 -6.10 -4.98
CA THR A 99 1.35 -4.91 -4.18
C THR A 99 0.28 -3.83 -4.28
N GLY A 100 0.28 -2.89 -3.33
CA GLY A 100 -0.65 -1.76 -3.35
C GLY A 100 -0.51 -0.90 -4.62
N VAL A 101 0.71 -0.71 -5.12
CA VAL A 101 0.95 0.05 -6.36
C VAL A 101 0.35 -0.64 -7.58
N HIS A 102 0.54 -1.96 -7.72
CA HIS A 102 -0.09 -2.72 -8.81
C HIS A 102 -1.61 -2.66 -8.74
N GLN A 103 -2.20 -2.76 -7.54
CA GLN A 103 -3.65 -2.68 -7.37
C GLN A 103 -4.22 -1.33 -7.83
N VAL A 104 -3.52 -0.22 -7.53
CA VAL A 104 -3.92 1.11 -8.00
C VAL A 104 -3.72 1.21 -9.51
N ALA A 105 -2.58 0.76 -10.05
CA ALA A 105 -2.33 0.78 -11.49
C ALA A 105 -3.40 0.01 -12.28
N ASP A 106 -3.73 -1.21 -11.86
CA ASP A 106 -4.77 -2.05 -12.47
C ASP A 106 -6.15 -1.38 -12.44
N LYS A 107 -6.50 -0.75 -11.31
CA LYS A 107 -7.78 -0.04 -11.15
C LYS A 107 -7.97 1.08 -12.17
N TYR A 108 -6.88 1.74 -12.56
CA TYR A 108 -6.88 2.87 -13.49
C TYR A 108 -6.34 2.53 -14.89
N THR A 109 -6.14 1.23 -15.20
CA THR A 109 -5.63 0.78 -16.50
C THR A 109 -4.28 1.43 -16.84
N LEU A 110 -3.39 1.46 -15.85
CA LEU A 110 -2.02 1.93 -15.98
C LEU A 110 -1.08 0.75 -16.17
N ASN A 111 0.07 1.01 -16.80
CA ASN A 111 1.17 0.06 -16.90
C ASN A 111 2.04 0.12 -15.64
N THR A 112 2.80 -0.94 -15.37
CA THR A 112 3.82 -0.95 -14.30
C THR A 112 5.20 -1.30 -14.83
N LEU A 113 6.21 -0.57 -14.37
CA LEU A 113 7.62 -0.91 -14.44
C LEU A 113 8.05 -1.32 -13.02
N ASP A 114 7.95 -2.60 -12.69
CA ASP A 114 8.40 -3.11 -11.40
C ASP A 114 9.83 -3.61 -11.48
N VAL A 115 10.74 -2.87 -10.84
CA VAL A 115 12.16 -3.21 -10.72
C VAL A 115 12.60 -3.36 -9.28
N ALA A 116 11.66 -3.35 -8.33
CA ALA A 116 11.98 -3.55 -6.93
C ALA A 116 12.57 -4.94 -6.68
N CYS A 117 13.42 -5.05 -5.66
CA CYS A 117 14.14 -6.28 -5.40
C CYS A 117 14.33 -6.55 -3.91
N ASN A 118 13.91 -7.73 -3.46
CA ASN A 118 14.07 -8.17 -2.09
C ASN A 118 15.49 -8.03 -1.53
N GLY A 119 15.58 -7.29 -0.44
CA GLY A 119 16.84 -7.05 0.29
C GLY A 119 17.70 -5.95 -0.32
N ALA A 120 17.22 -5.22 -1.32
CA ALA A 120 17.93 -4.07 -1.86
C ALA A 120 18.17 -3.01 -0.78
N THR A 121 19.40 -2.49 -0.74
CA THR A 121 19.79 -1.26 -0.04
C THR A 121 19.71 -0.08 -1.01
N ILE A 122 19.86 1.15 -0.51
CA ILE A 122 19.95 2.36 -1.35
C ILE A 122 21.05 2.21 -2.41
N GLY A 123 22.25 1.75 -2.03
CA GLY A 123 23.35 1.56 -2.97
C GLY A 123 23.08 0.45 -4.01
N GLU A 124 22.23 -0.52 -3.70
CA GLU A 124 21.83 -1.58 -4.65
C GLU A 124 20.70 -1.14 -5.59
N ILE A 125 20.01 -0.04 -5.32
CA ILE A 125 19.16 0.63 -6.31
C ILE A 125 20.01 1.11 -7.49
N GLU A 126 21.22 1.63 -7.20
CA GLU A 126 22.15 2.15 -8.20
C GLU A 126 22.98 1.06 -8.89
N THR A 127 23.26 -0.04 -8.20
CA THR A 127 24.22 -1.06 -8.68
C THR A 127 23.59 -2.38 -9.11
N GLY A 128 22.32 -2.61 -8.77
CA GLY A 128 21.61 -3.84 -9.07
C GLY A 128 21.84 -4.94 -8.03
N ARG A 129 21.00 -5.99 -8.07
CA ARG A 129 21.03 -7.10 -7.11
C ARG A 129 20.63 -8.41 -7.78
N TYR A 130 21.21 -9.52 -7.31
CA TYR A 130 20.94 -10.88 -7.79
C TYR A 130 21.05 -11.09 -9.32
N GLY A 131 21.99 -10.38 -9.95
CA GLY A 131 22.20 -10.46 -11.39
C GLY A 131 21.24 -9.60 -12.22
N GLU A 132 20.39 -8.80 -11.57
CA GLU A 132 19.65 -7.72 -12.22
C GLU A 132 20.50 -6.45 -12.29
N ASP A 133 20.25 -5.65 -13.31
CA ASP A 133 20.86 -4.33 -13.48
C ASP A 133 20.33 -3.34 -12.43
N SER A 134 20.90 -2.13 -12.43
CA SER A 134 20.44 -1.00 -11.62
C SER A 134 18.95 -0.72 -11.82
N GLN A 135 18.22 -0.56 -10.71
CA GLN A 135 16.81 -0.16 -10.76
C GLN A 135 16.69 1.27 -11.30
N LEU A 136 17.68 2.12 -11.00
CA LEU A 136 17.72 3.50 -11.48
C LEU A 136 18.01 3.57 -12.98
N ASP A 137 18.90 2.72 -13.50
CA ASP A 137 19.16 2.65 -14.95
C ASP A 137 17.94 2.09 -15.68
N ALA A 138 17.26 1.09 -15.12
CA ALA A 138 16.03 0.57 -15.70
C ALA A 138 14.92 1.63 -15.77
N LEU A 139 14.80 2.51 -14.77
CA LEU A 139 13.91 3.67 -14.83
C LEU A 139 14.32 4.65 -15.94
N ARG A 140 15.61 5.00 -16.01
CA ARG A 140 16.14 5.97 -16.97
C ARG A 140 16.03 5.51 -18.42
N ASP A 141 16.23 4.21 -18.65
CA ASP A 141 16.23 3.60 -19.98
C ASP A 141 14.84 3.14 -20.42
N TYR A 142 13.82 3.30 -19.57
CA TYR A 142 12.45 2.90 -19.90
C TYR A 142 11.91 3.72 -21.08
N PRO A 143 11.47 3.07 -22.18
CA PRO A 143 11.07 3.77 -23.40
C PRO A 143 9.67 4.40 -23.33
N GLY A 144 8.87 4.08 -22.31
CA GLY A 144 7.53 4.60 -22.12
C GLY A 144 7.49 5.86 -21.24
N THR A 145 6.29 6.42 -21.08
CA THR A 145 6.07 7.54 -20.16
C THR A 145 5.81 7.01 -18.75
N VAL A 146 6.73 7.29 -17.83
CA VAL A 146 6.49 7.10 -16.40
C VAL A 146 5.86 8.38 -15.85
N SER A 147 4.69 8.24 -15.24
CA SER A 147 3.95 9.36 -14.65
C SER A 147 4.07 9.41 -13.13
N ALA A 148 4.40 8.29 -12.49
CA ALA A 148 4.74 8.24 -11.08
C ALA A 148 5.78 7.16 -10.79
N ALA A 149 6.69 7.43 -9.85
CA ALA A 149 7.66 6.48 -9.33
C ALA A 149 7.42 6.28 -7.83
N PHE A 150 7.23 5.03 -7.42
CA PHE A 150 6.98 4.64 -6.03
C PHE A 150 8.24 4.04 -5.44
N VAL A 151 8.79 4.67 -4.39
CA VAL A 151 10.10 4.33 -3.82
C VAL A 151 9.94 3.83 -2.39
N GLY A 152 10.25 2.57 -2.13
CA GLY A 152 10.21 1.97 -0.79
C GLY A 152 11.51 1.25 -0.45
N VAL A 153 12.43 1.93 0.26
CA VAL A 153 13.75 1.40 0.63
C VAL A 153 14.30 2.10 1.88
N GLY A 154 15.38 1.57 2.45
CA GLY A 154 16.12 2.15 3.58
C GLY A 154 16.25 1.21 4.78
N GLY A 155 15.33 0.27 4.92
CA GLY A 155 15.35 -0.72 6.01
C GLY A 155 16.63 -1.56 5.99
N ASN A 156 17.02 -2.07 4.81
CA ASN A 156 18.18 -2.94 4.63
C ASN A 156 19.54 -2.22 4.83
N ASP A 157 19.57 -0.90 4.71
CA ASP A 157 20.76 -0.06 4.92
C ASP A 157 21.13 0.05 6.40
N LEU A 158 20.14 -0.04 7.29
CA LEU A 158 20.36 -0.04 8.73
C LEU A 158 20.96 -1.38 9.18
N VAL A 159 20.27 -2.44 8.77
CA VAL A 159 20.50 -3.86 9.03
C VAL A 159 19.66 -4.61 8.00
N ASP A 160 20.01 -5.86 7.64
CA ASP A 160 19.05 -6.72 6.92
C ASP A 160 17.79 -6.83 7.79
N LEU A 161 16.75 -6.05 7.44
CA LEU A 161 15.64 -5.75 8.35
C LEU A 161 14.81 -7.01 8.57
N GLY A 162 14.59 -7.80 7.52
CA GLY A 162 13.92 -9.09 7.61
C GLY A 162 14.68 -10.08 8.50
N HIS A 163 16.01 -10.15 8.35
CA HIS A 163 16.84 -10.99 9.21
C HIS A 163 16.84 -10.51 10.66
N PHE A 164 17.01 -9.21 10.88
CA PHE A 164 17.00 -8.58 12.20
C PHE A 164 15.69 -8.85 12.94
N MET A 165 14.55 -8.63 12.28
CA MET A 165 13.23 -8.91 12.86
C MET A 165 13.07 -10.39 13.21
N ASN A 166 13.49 -11.29 12.31
CA ASN A 166 13.48 -12.73 12.58
C ASN A 166 14.38 -13.13 13.76
N GLN A 167 15.56 -12.50 13.89
CA GLN A 167 16.47 -12.72 15.00
C GLN A 167 15.85 -12.21 16.31
N CYS A 168 15.31 -11.00 16.33
CA CYS A 168 14.62 -10.45 17.50
C CYS A 168 13.50 -11.38 17.97
N MET A 169 12.70 -11.90 17.04
CA MET A 169 11.64 -12.86 17.36
C MET A 169 12.15 -14.20 17.90
N ALA A 170 13.33 -14.66 17.48
CA ALA A 170 13.87 -15.95 17.88
C ALA A 170 14.64 -15.91 19.21
N THR A 171 15.41 -14.85 19.44
CA THR A 171 16.36 -14.76 20.56
C THR A 171 16.12 -13.55 21.47
N GLY A 172 15.14 -12.71 21.15
CA GLY A 172 14.97 -11.39 21.77
C GLY A 172 15.94 -10.36 21.20
N CYS A 173 15.52 -9.09 21.27
CA CYS A 173 16.37 -7.92 21.00
C CYS A 173 16.21 -6.93 22.16
N PRO A 174 17.00 -7.07 23.23
CA PRO A 174 16.97 -6.10 24.32
C PRO A 174 17.34 -4.71 23.79
N PRO A 175 16.60 -3.65 24.17
CA PRO A 175 16.89 -2.28 23.72
C PRO A 175 18.32 -1.82 24.01
N ASP A 176 18.90 -2.29 25.13
CA ASP A 176 20.26 -1.96 25.53
C ASP A 176 21.35 -2.75 24.81
N SER A 177 21.00 -3.67 23.91
CA SER A 177 21.99 -4.42 23.13
C SER A 177 22.74 -3.51 22.16
N GLU A 178 24.04 -3.80 21.94
CA GLU A 178 24.86 -3.01 21.00
C GLU A 178 24.30 -3.03 19.58
N LEU A 179 23.68 -4.14 19.16
CA LEU A 179 23.03 -4.25 17.86
C LEU A 179 21.89 -3.24 17.71
N VAL A 180 20.98 -3.17 18.69
CA VAL A 180 19.85 -2.21 18.66
C VAL A 180 20.37 -0.78 18.69
N LYS A 181 21.34 -0.48 19.58
CA LYS A 181 21.97 0.86 19.65
C LYS A 181 22.65 1.29 18.35
N ASP A 182 23.31 0.36 17.65
CA ASP A 182 23.94 0.65 16.37
C ASP A 182 22.89 0.94 15.28
N VAL A 183 21.81 0.17 15.22
CA VAL A 183 20.68 0.43 14.32
C VAL A 183 20.04 1.79 14.63
N GLU A 184 19.78 2.08 15.90
CA GLU A 184 19.24 3.39 16.34
C GLU A 184 20.17 4.56 16.00
N ARG A 185 21.49 4.35 16.08
CA ARG A 185 22.48 5.38 15.68
C ARG A 185 22.47 5.61 14.17
N LYS A 186 22.40 4.54 13.37
CA LYS A 186 22.35 4.64 11.91
C LYS A 186 21.08 5.29 11.42
N VAL A 187 19.92 4.88 11.93
CA VAL A 187 18.63 5.41 11.47
C VAL A 187 18.51 6.91 11.73
N LYS A 188 19.13 7.41 12.80
CA LYS A 188 19.17 8.84 13.16
C LYS A 188 20.34 9.59 12.54
N SER A 189 21.18 8.94 11.74
CA SER A 189 22.38 9.56 11.19
C SER A 189 22.05 10.51 10.02
N GLU A 190 22.82 11.59 9.90
CA GLU A 190 22.71 12.49 8.74
C GLU A 190 23.15 11.80 7.45
N GLU A 191 24.07 10.84 7.52
CA GLU A 191 24.52 10.05 6.37
C GLU A 191 23.35 9.29 5.76
N PHE A 192 22.61 8.53 6.58
CA PHE A 192 21.46 7.77 6.11
C PHE A 192 20.37 8.65 5.49
N LYS A 193 20.04 9.77 6.15
CA LYS A 193 19.06 10.74 5.62
C LYS A 193 19.52 11.41 4.32
N THR A 194 20.81 11.71 4.22
CA THR A 194 21.40 12.28 2.99
C THR A 194 21.29 11.29 1.84
N SER A 195 21.63 10.01 2.06
CA SER A 195 21.49 8.96 1.04
C SER A 195 20.04 8.78 0.57
N LEU A 196 19.06 8.79 1.48
CA LEU A 196 17.64 8.76 1.09
C LEU A 196 17.25 9.98 0.26
N THR A 197 17.72 11.17 0.67
CA THR A 197 17.41 12.43 -0.05
C THR A 197 18.01 12.42 -1.46
N GLU A 198 19.26 11.99 -1.59
CA GLU A 198 19.96 11.86 -2.87
C GLU A 198 19.26 10.84 -3.77
N LEU A 199 18.88 9.68 -3.23
CA LEU A 199 18.09 8.70 -3.98
C LEU A 199 16.78 9.29 -4.54
N TYR A 200 16.01 10.01 -3.72
CA TYR A 200 14.74 10.59 -4.18
C TYR A 200 14.94 11.64 -5.28
N VAL A 201 16.03 12.41 -5.19
CA VAL A 201 16.45 13.32 -6.25
C VAL A 201 16.81 12.54 -7.52
N ASP A 202 17.64 11.51 -7.41
CA ASP A 202 18.10 10.71 -8.54
C ASP A 202 16.94 10.01 -9.25
N VAL A 203 15.94 9.50 -8.51
CA VAL A 203 14.72 8.92 -9.09
C VAL A 203 13.92 9.98 -9.86
N ALA A 204 13.76 11.18 -9.30
CA ALA A 204 13.07 12.28 -9.99
C ALA A 204 13.83 12.72 -11.26
N GLU A 205 15.16 12.70 -11.24
CA GLU A 205 15.99 13.03 -12.40
C GLU A 205 16.01 11.93 -13.46
N ALA A 206 15.96 10.66 -13.05
CA ALA A 206 15.88 9.51 -13.96
C ALA A 206 14.55 9.49 -14.74
N SER A 207 13.49 10.10 -14.22
CA SER A 207 12.24 10.30 -14.95
C SER A 207 11.64 11.68 -14.71
N SER A 208 12.05 12.64 -15.54
CA SER A 208 11.70 14.06 -15.40
C SER A 208 10.21 14.41 -15.52
N ASN A 209 9.36 13.45 -15.93
CA ASN A 209 7.91 13.62 -16.01
C ASN A 209 7.16 12.95 -14.84
N ALA A 210 7.86 12.22 -13.96
CA ALA A 210 7.25 11.43 -12.92
C ALA A 210 7.19 12.19 -11.59
N ASP A 211 6.03 12.13 -10.95
CA ASP A 211 5.95 12.41 -9.51
C ASP A 211 6.62 11.27 -8.74
N VAL A 212 7.35 11.60 -7.67
CA VAL A 212 8.00 10.59 -6.83
C VAL A 212 7.19 10.41 -5.54
N PHE A 213 6.58 9.24 -5.37
CA PHE A 213 5.90 8.86 -4.14
C PHE A 213 6.81 7.99 -3.28
N VAL A 214 7.28 8.56 -2.19
CA VAL A 214 8.03 7.84 -1.16
C VAL A 214 7.06 7.04 -0.33
N LEU A 215 7.36 5.76 -0.20
CA LEU A 215 6.57 4.82 0.54
C LEU A 215 7.27 4.49 1.88
N PRO A 216 6.72 4.90 3.03
CA PRO A 216 7.27 4.51 4.32
C PRO A 216 6.92 3.06 4.67
N TYR A 217 7.63 2.47 5.64
CA TYR A 217 7.38 1.11 6.07
C TYR A 217 6.10 1.05 6.94
N PRO A 218 5.20 0.08 6.72
CA PRO A 218 4.04 -0.04 7.58
C PRO A 218 4.46 -0.45 9.00
N ASN A 219 3.87 0.19 10.02
CA ASN A 219 4.20 -0.12 11.41
C ASN A 219 3.39 -1.34 11.90
N PRO A 220 4.03 -2.51 12.12
CA PRO A 220 3.33 -3.71 12.55
C PRO A 220 2.89 -3.65 14.03
N LEU A 221 3.51 -2.79 14.84
CA LEU A 221 3.25 -2.67 16.28
C LEU A 221 3.00 -1.20 16.65
N PRO A 222 1.86 -0.62 16.23
CA PRO A 222 1.49 0.73 16.63
C PRO A 222 1.30 0.83 18.14
N GLU A 223 1.45 2.04 18.68
CA GLU A 223 1.33 2.31 20.11
C GLU A 223 0.00 1.76 20.67
N GLY A 224 0.05 1.09 21.82
CA GLY A 224 -1.13 0.47 22.43
C GLY A 224 -1.54 -0.89 21.85
N SER A 225 -0.78 -1.46 20.91
CA SER A 225 -0.98 -2.83 20.44
C SER A 225 -0.86 -3.84 21.58
N LEU A 226 -1.91 -4.64 21.81
CA LEU A 226 -1.90 -5.75 22.77
C LEU A 226 -1.36 -6.99 22.08
N CYS A 227 -0.04 -7.15 22.12
CA CYS A 227 0.66 -8.15 21.31
C CYS A 227 1.43 -9.21 22.12
N SER A 228 1.19 -9.29 23.44
CA SER A 228 1.96 -10.14 24.37
C SER A 228 1.95 -11.63 24.03
N ASP A 229 0.93 -12.10 23.30
CA ASP A 229 0.80 -13.50 22.90
C ASP A 229 1.60 -13.83 21.62
N LEU A 230 1.94 -12.80 20.81
CA LEU A 230 2.64 -12.94 19.53
C LEU A 230 4.10 -12.49 19.61
N VAL A 231 4.42 -11.51 20.45
CA VAL A 231 5.78 -10.97 20.62
C VAL A 231 6.15 -10.84 22.09
N GLY A 232 7.42 -11.10 22.42
CA GLY A 232 7.96 -10.79 23.75
C GLY A 232 8.09 -9.28 23.99
N GLU A 233 8.16 -8.87 25.26
CA GLU A 233 8.21 -7.45 25.65
C GLU A 233 9.39 -6.70 25.01
N ASP A 234 10.59 -7.28 25.04
CA ASP A 234 11.80 -6.69 24.42
C ASP A 234 11.66 -6.49 22.91
N ILE A 235 10.99 -7.42 22.23
CA ILE A 235 10.70 -7.33 20.80
C ILE A 235 9.72 -6.20 20.55
N SER A 236 8.66 -6.11 21.37
CA SER A 236 7.66 -5.05 21.23
C SER A 236 8.29 -3.67 21.36
N GLN A 237 9.26 -3.48 22.28
CA GLN A 237 9.92 -2.19 22.45
C GLN A 237 10.86 -1.84 21.29
N THR A 238 11.70 -2.79 20.83
CA THR A 238 12.63 -2.54 19.71
C THR A 238 11.87 -2.25 18.41
N VAL A 239 10.82 -3.01 18.13
CA VAL A 239 10.03 -2.85 16.90
C VAL A 239 9.18 -1.57 16.94
N SER A 240 8.61 -1.23 18.11
CA SER A 240 7.80 -0.01 18.25
C SER A 240 8.59 1.27 18.14
N THR A 241 9.92 1.25 18.27
CA THR A 241 10.77 2.43 18.06
C THR A 241 11.46 2.43 16.70
N LEU A 242 11.90 1.26 16.20
CA LEU A 242 12.68 1.18 14.96
C LEU A 242 11.89 1.70 13.75
N ILE A 243 10.69 1.16 13.50
CA ILE A 243 9.91 1.54 12.32
C ILE A 243 9.50 3.02 12.35
N PRO A 244 9.01 3.58 13.48
CA PRO A 244 8.77 5.02 13.56
C PRO A 244 10.01 5.89 13.33
N ASN A 245 11.18 5.52 13.88
CA ASN A 245 12.42 6.27 13.64
C ASN A 245 12.86 6.18 12.16
N LEU A 246 12.69 5.02 11.53
CA LEU A 246 12.97 4.84 10.11
C LEU A 246 12.04 5.71 9.26
N ASN A 247 10.74 5.65 9.54
CA ASN A 247 9.76 6.48 8.84
C ASN A 247 10.01 7.97 9.06
N GLU A 248 10.41 8.40 10.26
CA GLU A 248 10.79 9.79 10.51
C GLU A 248 11.94 10.24 9.61
N SER A 249 12.99 9.42 9.46
CA SER A 249 14.10 9.71 8.55
C SER A 249 13.68 9.72 7.08
N ILE A 250 12.76 8.85 6.68
CA ILE A 250 12.14 8.83 5.35
C ILE A 250 11.34 10.11 5.09
N SER A 251 10.48 10.53 6.03
CA SER A 251 9.68 11.76 5.93
C SER A 251 10.58 13.00 5.84
N GLN A 252 11.64 13.05 6.65
CA GLN A 252 12.63 14.13 6.61
C GLN A 252 13.33 14.17 5.24
N ALA A 253 13.80 13.04 4.73
CA ALA A 253 14.46 12.99 3.42
C ALA A 253 13.51 13.39 2.26
N ALA A 254 12.25 12.96 2.29
CA ALA A 254 11.24 13.35 1.30
C ALA A 254 10.98 14.86 1.34
N ALA A 255 10.87 15.44 2.54
CA ALA A 255 10.73 16.88 2.73
C ALA A 255 11.98 17.65 2.25
N ASP A 256 13.18 17.10 2.44
CA ASP A 256 14.43 17.70 1.99
C ASP A 256 14.54 17.72 0.46
N ALA A 257 14.16 16.63 -0.20
CA ALA A 257 14.09 16.57 -1.66
C ALA A 257 13.05 17.56 -2.22
N ARG A 258 11.87 17.65 -1.59
CA ARG A 258 10.86 18.64 -1.98
C ARG A 258 11.35 20.09 -1.81
N ARG A 259 12.13 20.39 -0.77
CA ARG A 259 12.74 21.73 -0.59
C ARG A 259 13.80 22.08 -1.64
N LYS A 260 14.27 21.09 -2.40
CA LYS A 260 15.11 21.26 -3.59
C LYS A 260 14.30 21.36 -4.89
N ASP A 261 12.98 21.58 -4.78
CA ASP A 261 12.03 21.74 -5.89
C ASP A 261 11.79 20.47 -6.74
N TYR A 262 12.03 19.27 -6.19
CA TYR A 262 11.64 18.01 -6.82
C TYR A 262 10.21 17.59 -6.43
N PRO A 263 9.44 16.94 -7.31
CA PRO A 263 8.04 16.52 -7.08
C PRO A 263 7.98 15.27 -6.19
N VAL A 264 8.48 15.38 -4.96
CA VAL A 264 8.57 14.27 -4.00
C VAL A 264 7.44 14.37 -2.98
N TYR A 265 6.66 13.31 -2.85
CA TYR A 265 5.48 13.20 -1.99
C TYR A 265 5.58 11.95 -1.12
N GLU A 266 5.26 12.09 0.16
CA GLU A 266 5.20 10.95 1.07
C GLU A 266 3.79 10.38 1.07
N VAL A 267 3.67 9.05 0.90
CA VAL A 267 2.40 8.35 1.11
C VAL A 267 2.11 8.27 2.59
N GLU A 268 0.92 8.69 2.98
CA GLU A 268 0.52 8.75 4.38
C GLU A 268 0.63 7.37 5.05
N THR A 269 1.37 7.31 6.16
CA THR A 269 1.40 6.11 6.98
C THR A 269 0.12 5.93 7.77
N PHE A 270 -0.23 4.68 8.03
CA PHE A 270 -1.39 4.35 8.84
C PHE A 270 -1.10 3.08 9.62
N ASP A 271 -1.77 2.95 10.76
CA ASP A 271 -1.54 1.83 11.65
C ASP A 271 -2.13 0.55 11.07
N MET A 272 -1.24 -0.43 10.91
CA MET A 272 -1.59 -1.80 10.54
C MET A 272 -1.06 -2.72 11.64
N SER A 273 -1.87 -3.01 12.66
CA SER A 273 -1.39 -3.86 13.74
C SER A 273 -1.29 -5.31 13.27
N ALA A 274 -0.08 -5.87 13.30
CA ALA A 274 0.17 -7.30 13.17
C ALA A 274 -0.50 -8.13 14.29
N CYS A 275 -0.96 -7.46 15.35
CA CYS A 275 -1.65 -8.06 16.48
C CYS A 275 -3.17 -8.15 16.29
N ASP A 276 -3.71 -7.73 15.13
CA ASP A 276 -5.12 -7.95 14.81
C ASP A 276 -5.39 -9.47 14.75
N ILE A 277 -6.07 -9.98 15.78
CA ILE A 277 -6.32 -11.42 15.97
C ILE A 277 -7.19 -11.99 14.86
N LEU A 278 -8.05 -11.17 14.24
CA LEU A 278 -9.03 -11.66 13.25
C LEU A 278 -8.49 -11.61 11.83
N ASN A 279 -7.72 -10.58 11.50
CA ASN A 279 -7.19 -10.40 10.15
C ASN A 279 -5.87 -9.60 10.17
N PRO A 280 -4.76 -10.21 10.63
CA PRO A 280 -3.48 -9.53 10.68
C PRO A 280 -3.05 -9.17 9.25
N PRO A 281 -2.71 -7.90 8.95
CA PRO A 281 -2.32 -7.46 7.62
C PRO A 281 -0.88 -7.86 7.22
N PHE A 282 -0.27 -8.80 7.96
CA PHE A 282 1.10 -9.27 7.78
C PHE A 282 1.15 -10.79 7.76
N ASN A 283 2.16 -11.34 7.08
CA ASN A 283 2.48 -12.75 7.19
C ASN A 283 3.22 -13.03 8.51
N LEU A 284 2.63 -13.89 9.33
CA LEU A 284 3.18 -14.27 10.64
C LEU A 284 3.70 -15.72 10.68
N ASP A 285 3.55 -16.46 9.58
CA ASP A 285 4.08 -17.82 9.43
C ASP A 285 5.58 -17.77 9.11
N ARG A 286 6.39 -18.33 10.00
CA ARG A 286 7.85 -18.40 9.88
C ARG A 286 8.34 -19.70 9.27
N GLU A 287 7.50 -20.73 9.25
CA GLU A 287 7.91 -22.08 8.89
C GLU A 287 7.77 -22.32 7.39
N THR A 288 6.68 -21.85 6.79
CA THR A 288 6.38 -22.15 5.39
C THR A 288 7.12 -21.24 4.41
N ASP A 289 7.25 -19.95 4.75
CA ASP A 289 7.94 -18.96 3.92
C ASP A 289 8.61 -17.89 4.80
N PRO A 290 9.82 -18.19 5.32
CA PRO A 290 10.54 -17.28 6.22
C PRO A 290 10.82 -15.89 5.62
N LEU A 291 10.84 -15.77 4.28
CA LEU A 291 11.05 -14.51 3.58
C LEU A 291 9.77 -13.66 3.51
N ALA A 292 8.59 -14.27 3.60
CA ALA A 292 7.33 -13.54 3.69
C ALA A 292 7.07 -13.00 5.09
N PHE A 293 7.66 -13.59 6.14
CA PHE A 293 7.44 -13.18 7.52
C PHE A 293 7.67 -11.67 7.72
N GLY A 294 6.74 -11.00 8.40
CA GLY A 294 6.79 -9.57 8.67
C GLY A 294 6.50 -8.66 7.46
N HIS A 295 6.30 -9.23 6.26
CA HIS A 295 5.84 -8.47 5.11
C HIS A 295 4.31 -8.40 5.06
N PRO A 296 3.75 -7.34 4.45
CA PRO A 296 2.31 -7.26 4.20
C PRO A 296 1.83 -8.50 3.44
N ASN A 297 0.66 -9.00 3.82
CA ASN A 297 -0.08 -9.98 3.03
C ASN A 297 -1.08 -9.27 2.11
N ARG A 298 -1.95 -10.01 1.44
CA ARG A 298 -3.04 -9.46 0.62
C ARG A 298 -3.81 -8.32 1.27
N GLU A 299 -4.22 -8.47 2.53
CA GLU A 299 -4.97 -7.43 3.23
C GLU A 299 -4.10 -6.20 3.52
N GLY A 300 -2.85 -6.40 3.94
CA GLY A 300 -1.91 -5.30 4.13
C GLY A 300 -1.68 -4.50 2.84
N TYR A 301 -1.40 -5.19 1.73
CA TYR A 301 -1.22 -4.51 0.44
C TYR A 301 -2.49 -3.84 -0.07
N ARG A 302 -3.68 -4.39 0.22
CA ARG A 302 -4.96 -3.73 -0.07
C ARG A 302 -5.06 -2.38 0.63
N ARG A 303 -4.79 -2.33 1.94
CA ARG A 303 -4.83 -1.06 2.70
C ARG A 303 -3.75 -0.08 2.25
N ILE A 304 -2.56 -0.57 1.90
CA ILE A 304 -1.50 0.26 1.32
C ILE A 304 -1.96 0.89 0.00
N GLY A 305 -2.61 0.11 -0.87
CA GLY A 305 -3.19 0.62 -2.12
C GLY A 305 -4.19 1.75 -1.91
N GLU A 306 -5.06 1.63 -0.88
CA GLU A 306 -6.02 2.69 -0.52
C GLU A 306 -5.31 4.00 -0.14
N LYS A 307 -4.20 3.92 0.62
CA LYS A 307 -3.43 5.11 0.99
C LYS A 307 -2.61 5.71 -0.14
N ILE A 308 -2.11 4.87 -1.05
CA ILE A 308 -1.48 5.36 -2.28
C ILE A 308 -2.50 6.16 -3.09
N GLU A 309 -3.68 5.59 -3.33
CA GLU A 309 -4.74 6.27 -4.09
C GLU A 309 -5.18 7.59 -3.43
N GLU A 310 -5.43 7.56 -2.12
CA GLU A 310 -5.78 8.77 -1.34
C GLU A 310 -4.69 9.85 -1.45
N THR A 311 -3.42 9.46 -1.32
CA THR A 311 -2.29 10.39 -1.41
C THR A 311 -2.24 11.04 -2.79
N ILE A 312 -2.34 10.25 -3.86
CA ILE A 312 -2.33 10.77 -5.23
C ILE A 312 -3.46 11.79 -5.43
N ILE A 313 -4.69 11.44 -5.04
CA ILE A 313 -5.84 12.34 -5.18
C ILE A 313 -5.61 13.64 -4.39
N ASN A 314 -5.12 13.55 -3.15
CA ASN A 314 -4.89 14.71 -2.29
C ASN A 314 -3.81 15.65 -2.83
N VAL A 315 -2.71 15.09 -3.36
CA VAL A 315 -1.63 15.88 -3.98
C VAL A 315 -2.19 16.74 -5.10
N TYR A 316 -2.90 16.13 -6.04
CA TYR A 316 -3.43 16.83 -7.21
C TYR A 316 -4.54 17.84 -6.88
N GLN A 317 -5.43 17.52 -5.93
CA GLN A 317 -6.41 18.50 -5.46
C GLN A 317 -5.76 19.71 -4.79
N SER A 318 -4.69 19.50 -4.04
CA SER A 318 -3.96 20.58 -3.37
C SER A 318 -3.29 21.51 -4.38
N GLU A 319 -2.83 20.98 -5.51
CA GLU A 319 -2.22 21.75 -6.59
C GLU A 319 -3.27 22.51 -7.40
N SER A 320 -4.39 21.87 -7.77
CA SER A 320 -5.49 22.54 -8.49
C SER A 320 -6.11 23.69 -7.69
N SER A 321 -6.06 23.65 -6.36
CA SER A 321 -6.58 24.72 -5.49
C SER A 321 -5.71 25.97 -5.42
N LYS A 322 -4.48 25.92 -5.96
CA LYS A 322 -3.53 27.05 -5.97
C LYS A 322 -3.60 27.88 -7.26
N GLU A 323 -4.28 27.39 -8.29
CA GLU A 323 -4.54 28.09 -9.57
C GLU A 323 -5.81 28.94 -9.52
#